data_AF-A0A183IEV9-F1
#
_entry.id   AF-A0A183IEV9-F1
#
_cell.length_a   1.000
_cell.length_b   1.000
_cell.length_c   1.000
_cell.angle_alpha   90.00
_cell.angle_beta   90.00
_cell.angle_gamma   90.00
#
_symmetry.space_group_name_H-M   'P 1'
#
loop_
_entity.id
_entity.type
_entity.pdbx_description
1 polymer ?
#
loop_
_entity_poly.entity_id
_entity_poly.type
_entity_poly.pdbx_seq_one_letter_code
_entity_poly.pdbx_strand_id
1 'polypeptide(L)'
;MASRCALMVLTTMLLLTFATPGDTVLTAGCHWVDHQECNDMCLIDSFWYGTCTSWDGVQLSCRCYPYRSPLNGSICSQLFHKGCQKECVEKGRRGGYCYPQLATETSIEPNCACIE
;
A
#
# COMPACT_ATOMS: atom_id res chain seq x y z
N MET A 1 19.46 -74.45 -10.03
CA MET A 1 20.93 -74.26 -10.07
C MET A 1 21.23 -72.76 -10.10
N ALA A 2 22.16 -72.33 -9.23
CA ALA A 2 22.87 -71.05 -9.06
C ALA A 2 22.38 -69.80 -9.83
N SER A 3 21.97 -68.68 -9.21
CA SER A 3 22.64 -67.76 -8.28
C SER A 3 23.72 -66.85 -8.92
N ARG A 4 23.43 -65.53 -8.82
CA ARG A 4 24.28 -64.32 -8.81
C ARG A 4 24.61 -63.62 -10.15
N CYS A 5 23.95 -62.48 -10.36
CA CYS A 5 24.62 -61.18 -10.24
C CYS A 5 23.61 -60.11 -9.84
N ALA A 6 23.92 -59.42 -8.75
CA ALA A 6 23.19 -58.27 -8.23
C ALA A 6 23.53 -57.04 -9.08
N LEU A 7 22.53 -56.21 -9.36
CA LEU A 7 22.66 -54.77 -9.16
C LEU A 7 21.28 -54.15 -8.95
N MET A 8 21.09 -53.63 -7.75
CA MET A 8 19.98 -52.76 -7.37
C MET A 8 20.02 -51.51 -8.25
N VAL A 9 18.92 -51.21 -8.95
CA VAL A 9 18.52 -49.82 -9.18
C VAL A 9 17.05 -49.71 -8.82
N LEU A 10 16.80 -49.80 -7.50
CA LEU A 10 15.71 -49.08 -6.88
C LEU A 10 16.06 -47.59 -6.99
N THR A 11 15.29 -46.81 -7.73
CA THR A 11 15.15 -45.38 -7.44
C THR A 11 13.82 -44.92 -8.04
N THR A 12 12.80 -45.15 -7.21
CA THR A 12 11.75 -44.17 -6.88
C THR A 12 11.44 -43.12 -7.94
N MET A 13 10.21 -43.20 -8.47
CA MET A 13 9.47 -42.05 -8.98
C MET A 13 9.73 -40.83 -8.10
N LEU A 14 10.61 -39.95 -8.56
CA LEU A 14 10.86 -38.68 -7.89
C LEU A 14 9.64 -37.82 -8.22
N LEU A 15 8.76 -37.70 -7.23
CA LEU A 15 7.67 -36.75 -7.16
C LEU A 15 8.16 -35.41 -7.73
N LEU A 16 7.53 -34.96 -8.81
CA LEU A 16 7.47 -33.54 -9.12
C LEU A 16 6.76 -32.90 -7.93
N THR A 17 7.53 -32.52 -6.91
CA THR A 17 7.07 -31.59 -5.89
C THR A 17 6.82 -30.30 -6.64
N PHE A 18 5.56 -30.10 -7.04
CA PHE A 18 5.03 -28.79 -7.33
C PHE A 18 5.38 -27.97 -6.09
N ALA A 19 6.40 -27.11 -6.20
CA ALA A 19 6.55 -26.04 -5.25
C ALA A 19 5.29 -25.20 -5.42
N THR A 20 4.28 -25.45 -4.59
CA THR A 20 3.29 -24.42 -4.30
C THR A 20 4.11 -23.20 -3.91
N PRO A 21 3.94 -22.03 -4.56
CA PRO A 21 4.51 -20.82 -3.98
C PRO A 21 3.90 -20.75 -2.60
N GLY A 22 4.70 -21.10 -1.60
CA GLY A 22 4.31 -20.96 -0.21
C GLY A 22 3.88 -19.51 -0.09
N ASP A 23 2.67 -19.29 0.39
CA ASP A 23 2.09 -17.98 0.63
C ASP A 23 3.15 -17.15 1.34
N THR A 24 3.90 -16.39 0.55
CA THR A 24 4.69 -15.28 1.04
C THR A 24 3.65 -14.45 1.73
N VAL A 25 3.77 -14.34 3.06
CA VAL A 25 2.95 -13.42 3.86
C VAL A 25 3.07 -12.08 3.17
N LEU A 26 2.06 -11.81 2.33
CA LEU A 26 2.01 -10.65 1.48
C LEU A 26 1.98 -9.51 2.47
N THR A 27 3.02 -8.67 2.42
CA THR A 27 3.23 -7.65 3.44
C THR A 27 2.06 -6.69 3.31
N ALA A 28 1.02 -6.89 4.14
CA ALA A 28 -0.21 -6.13 4.07
C ALA A 28 0.13 -4.67 4.34
N GLY A 29 0.01 -3.83 3.33
CA GLY A 29 0.45 -2.45 3.43
C GLY A 29 0.67 -1.81 2.07
N CYS A 30 0.55 -0.49 2.06
CA CYS A 30 0.69 0.29 0.86
C CYS A 30 2.17 0.58 0.57
N HIS A 31 2.57 0.43 -0.68
CA HIS A 31 3.78 1.00 -1.24
C HIS A 31 3.50 2.34 -1.89
N TRP A 32 4.57 3.08 -2.22
CA TRP A 32 4.46 4.39 -2.86
C TRP A 32 3.63 4.37 -4.15
N VAL A 33 3.77 3.32 -4.97
CA VAL A 33 3.02 3.16 -6.22
C VAL A 33 1.52 3.02 -5.93
N ASP A 34 1.13 2.28 -4.90
CA ASP A 34 -0.27 2.09 -4.50
C ASP A 34 -0.91 3.42 -4.06
N HIS A 35 -0.13 4.31 -3.44
CA HIS A 35 -0.60 5.67 -3.12
C HIS A 35 -0.83 6.52 -4.37
N GLN A 36 0.05 6.40 -5.39
CA GLN A 36 -0.12 7.11 -6.66
C GLN A 36 -1.36 6.61 -7.41
N GLU A 37 -1.55 5.30 -7.47
CA GLU A 37 -2.72 4.69 -8.12
C GLU A 37 -4.03 5.14 -7.46
N CYS A 38 -4.12 5.10 -6.13
CA CYS A 38 -5.28 5.61 -5.41
C CYS A 38 -5.50 7.12 -5.64
N ASN A 39 -4.43 7.92 -5.73
CA ASN A 39 -4.56 9.33 -6.02
C ASN A 39 -5.18 9.57 -7.39
N ASP A 40 -4.69 8.90 -8.42
CA ASP A 40 -5.17 9.07 -9.79
C ASP A 40 -6.63 8.62 -9.93
N MET A 41 -7.01 7.51 -9.30
CA MET A 41 -8.41 7.07 -9.23
C MET A 41 -9.33 8.13 -8.60
N CYS A 42 -8.94 8.67 -7.43
CA CYS A 42 -9.75 9.68 -6.74
C CYS A 42 -9.86 10.97 -7.59
N LEU A 43 -8.80 11.38 -8.28
CA LEU A 43 -8.83 12.56 -9.17
C LEU A 43 -9.80 12.39 -10.34
N ILE A 44 -9.88 11.18 -10.93
CA ILE A 44 -10.85 10.86 -12.00
C ILE A 44 -12.29 11.04 -11.49
N ASP A 45 -12.56 10.63 -10.25
CA ASP A 45 -13.87 10.77 -9.59
C ASP A 45 -14.12 12.18 -9.01
N SER A 46 -13.32 13.17 -9.42
CA SER A 46 -13.44 14.57 -8.97
C SER A 46 -13.24 14.79 -7.47
N PHE A 47 -12.45 13.93 -6.82
CA PHE A 47 -11.90 14.18 -5.48
C PHE A 47 -10.60 14.99 -5.56
N TRP A 48 -10.15 15.55 -4.43
CA TRP A 48 -8.94 16.36 -4.39
C TRP A 48 -7.65 15.53 -4.35
N TYR A 49 -7.70 14.43 -3.60
CA TYR A 49 -6.54 13.58 -3.33
C TYR A 49 -7.02 12.17 -2.96
N GLY A 50 -6.16 11.18 -3.19
CA GLY A 50 -6.37 9.80 -2.79
C GLY A 50 -5.14 9.20 -2.11
N THR A 51 -5.37 8.28 -1.18
CA THR A 51 -4.30 7.49 -0.57
C THR A 51 -4.68 6.02 -0.53
N CYS A 52 -3.71 5.14 -0.70
CA CYS A 52 -3.87 3.75 -0.28
C CYS A 52 -3.97 3.69 1.25
N THR A 53 -4.89 2.86 1.75
CA THR A 53 -5.04 2.51 3.18
C THR A 53 -4.64 1.08 3.47
N SER A 54 -4.81 0.18 2.50
CA SER A 54 -4.32 -1.20 2.56
C SER A 54 -4.20 -1.80 1.16
N TRP A 55 -3.22 -2.69 1.02
CA TRP A 55 -3.03 -3.55 -0.15
C TRP A 55 -2.67 -4.95 0.36
N ASP A 56 -3.39 -5.97 -0.11
CA ASP A 56 -3.20 -7.37 0.28
C ASP A 56 -2.68 -8.25 -0.87
N GLY A 57 -2.29 -7.64 -1.99
CA GLY A 57 -1.84 -8.34 -3.20
C GLY A 57 -2.96 -8.64 -4.20
N VAL A 58 -4.22 -8.45 -3.81
CA VAL A 58 -5.40 -8.71 -4.64
C VAL A 58 -6.28 -7.47 -4.74
N GLN A 59 -6.50 -6.79 -3.62
CA GLN A 59 -7.42 -5.66 -3.52
C GLN A 59 -6.72 -4.41 -2.97
N LEU A 60 -6.86 -3.32 -3.73
CA LEU A 60 -6.40 -1.99 -3.36
C LEU A 60 -7.53 -1.23 -2.67
N SER A 61 -7.31 -0.84 -1.41
CA SER A 61 -8.26 -0.01 -0.66
C SER A 61 -7.77 1.44 -0.65
N CYS A 62 -8.59 2.33 -1.19
CA CYS A 62 -8.30 3.76 -1.29
C CYS A 62 -9.20 4.59 -0.36
N ARG A 63 -8.65 5.68 0.16
CA ARG A 63 -9.41 6.76 0.79
C ARG A 63 -9.30 8.01 -0.09
N CYS A 64 -10.44 8.49 -0.57
CA CYS A 64 -10.54 9.74 -1.33
C CYS A 64 -10.96 10.91 -0.43
N TYR A 65 -10.38 12.08 -0.68
CA TYR A 65 -10.64 13.30 0.08
C TYR A 65 -11.47 14.27 -0.77
N PRO A 66 -12.66 14.70 -0.30
CA PRO A 66 -13.64 15.41 -1.11
C PRO A 66 -13.12 16.76 -1.64
N TYR A 67 -13.51 17.09 -2.86
CA TYR A 67 -13.22 18.35 -3.53
C TYR A 67 -14.28 19.41 -3.17
N ARG A 68 -13.87 20.65 -2.87
CA ARG A 68 -14.80 21.80 -2.67
C ARG A 68 -14.22 23.09 -3.25
N SER A 69 -14.83 23.63 -4.31
CA SER A 69 -14.42 24.92 -4.89
C SER A 69 -14.76 26.11 -3.96
N PRO A 70 -13.94 27.18 -3.92
CA PRO A 70 -12.59 27.28 -4.50
C PRO A 70 -11.55 26.68 -3.55
N LEU A 71 -10.73 25.75 -4.05
CA LEU A 71 -9.64 25.17 -3.27
C LEU A 71 -8.43 26.08 -3.27
N ASN A 72 -8.04 26.51 -2.07
CA ASN A 72 -6.78 27.21 -1.89
C ASN A 72 -5.63 26.19 -1.78
N GLY A 73 -4.83 26.08 -2.84
CA GLY A 73 -3.64 25.21 -2.86
C GLY A 73 -2.59 25.53 -1.78
N SER A 74 -2.72 26.65 -1.06
CA SER A 74 -1.86 26.97 0.07
C SER A 74 -2.17 26.19 1.35
N ILE A 75 -3.32 25.49 1.44
CA ILE A 75 -3.75 24.77 2.66
C ILE A 75 -2.70 23.72 3.05
N CYS A 76 -2.28 22.88 2.10
CA CYS A 76 -1.18 21.95 2.28
C CYS A 76 0.11 22.48 1.67
N SER A 77 0.68 23.50 2.31
CA SER A 77 2.00 24.01 1.92
C SER A 77 3.10 22.95 2.07
N GLN A 78 4.23 23.14 1.38
CA GLN A 78 5.40 22.28 1.55
C GLN A 78 5.87 22.18 3.01
N LEU A 79 5.67 23.24 3.80
CA LEU A 79 6.02 23.26 5.23
C LEU A 79 5.13 22.29 6.02
N PHE A 80 3.82 22.28 5.75
CA PHE A 80 2.88 21.34 6.36
C PHE A 80 3.19 19.89 5.99
N HIS A 81 3.48 19.61 4.71
CA HIS A 81 3.92 18.26 4.30
C HIS A 81 5.16 17.80 5.05
N LYS A 82 6.18 18.66 5.19
CA LYS A 82 7.39 18.34 5.97
C LYS A 82 7.08 18.12 7.44
N GLY A 83 6.13 18.88 8.01
CA GLY A 83 5.63 18.70 9.36
C GLY A 83 4.99 17.32 9.57
N CYS A 84 4.02 16.95 8.72
CA CYS A 84 3.37 15.64 8.78
C CYS A 84 4.37 14.49 8.56
N GLN A 85 5.30 14.65 7.62
CA GLN A 85 6.37 13.68 7.40
C GLN A 85 7.16 13.44 8.68
N LYS A 86 7.61 14.51 9.34
CA LYS A 86 8.38 14.43 10.58
C LYS A 86 7.57 13.78 11.70
N GLU A 87 6.34 14.24 11.94
CA GLU A 87 5.47 13.73 13.00
C GLU A 87 5.22 12.23 12.87
N CYS A 88 4.93 11.74 11.66
CA CYS A 88 4.67 10.32 11.43
C CYS A 88 5.94 9.47 11.59
N VAL A 89 7.10 9.96 11.13
CA VAL A 89 8.38 9.26 11.34
C VAL A 89 8.72 9.17 12.84
N GLU A 90 8.49 10.23 13.61
CA GLU A 90 8.69 10.22 15.07
C GLU A 90 7.78 9.21 15.79
N LYS A 91 6.61 8.91 15.22
CA LYS A 91 5.69 7.85 15.67
C LYS A 91 6.04 6.45 15.16
N GLY A 92 7.18 6.28 14.49
CA GLY A 92 7.63 4.99 13.95
C GLY A 92 6.94 4.56 12.65
N ARG A 93 6.32 5.49 11.93
CA ARG A 93 5.69 5.25 10.61
C ARG A 93 6.65 5.60 9.49
N ARG A 94 6.36 5.18 8.26
CA ARG A 94 7.26 5.37 7.09
C ARG A 94 7.33 6.82 6.63
N GLY A 95 6.28 7.59 6.89
CA GLY A 95 6.16 8.98 6.48
C GLY A 95 4.76 9.49 6.69
N GLY A 96 4.51 10.71 6.25
CA GLY A 96 3.22 11.36 6.39
C GLY A 96 3.04 12.49 5.41
N TYR A 97 1.79 12.83 5.13
CA TYR A 97 1.45 13.88 4.18
C TYR A 97 0.31 14.74 4.74
N CYS A 98 0.28 15.99 4.28
CA CYS A 98 -0.84 16.88 4.53
C CYS A 98 -1.98 16.57 3.56
N TYR A 99 -3.21 16.58 4.06
CA TYR A 99 -4.41 16.59 3.24
C TYR A 99 -5.40 17.66 3.75
N PRO A 100 -6.18 18.29 2.88
CA PRO A 100 -7.27 19.16 3.29
C PRO A 100 -8.40 18.33 3.90
N GLN A 101 -8.84 18.69 5.11
CA GLN A 101 -9.99 18.13 5.78
C GLN A 101 -11.09 19.17 5.93
N LEU A 102 -12.33 18.73 5.78
CA LEU A 102 -13.49 19.54 6.10
C LEU A 102 -13.58 19.75 7.62
N ALA A 103 -13.35 20.97 8.08
CA ALA A 103 -13.53 21.34 9.49
C ALA A 103 -14.99 21.74 9.77
N THR A 104 -15.62 22.42 8.82
CA THR A 104 -17.05 22.78 8.83
C THR A 104 -17.61 22.72 7.43
N GLU A 105 -18.94 22.86 7.28
CA GLU A 105 -19.58 22.95 5.96
C GLU A 105 -19.01 24.04 5.04
N THR A 106 -18.21 24.98 5.53
CA THR A 106 -17.61 26.06 4.71
C THR A 106 -16.11 26.22 4.91
N SER A 107 -15.50 25.46 5.84
CA SER A 107 -14.07 25.60 6.18
C SER A 107 -13.30 24.32 5.87
N ILE A 108 -12.11 24.51 5.28
CA ILE A 108 -11.13 23.46 4.99
C ILE A 108 -9.86 23.78 5.77
N GLU A 109 -9.38 22.80 6.54
CA GLU A 109 -8.16 22.91 7.34
C GLU A 109 -7.15 21.82 6.94
N PRO A 110 -5.84 22.06 7.07
CA PRO A 110 -4.84 21.03 6.83
C PRO A 110 -4.82 20.01 7.98
N ASN A 111 -4.73 18.72 7.64
CA ASN A 111 -4.49 17.66 8.62
C ASN A 111 -3.41 16.67 8.11
N CYS A 112 -2.83 15.88 9.02
CA CYS A 112 -1.81 14.90 8.73
C CYS A 112 -2.37 13.49 8.68
N ALA A 113 -1.92 12.70 7.71
CA ALA A 113 -2.10 11.26 7.65
C ALA A 113 -0.73 10.56 7.56
N CYS A 114 -0.59 9.43 8.26
CA CYS A 114 0.62 8.64 8.23
C CYS A 114 0.51 7.50 7.21
N ILE A 115 1.64 7.19 6.59
CA ILE A 115 1.83 6.04 5.73
C ILE A 115 2.26 4.87 6.63
N GLU A 116 1.42 3.85 6.72
CA GLU A 116 1.70 2.59 7.42
C GLU A 116 2.88 1.82 6.78
#